data_AF-A0A2M9GFD5-F1
#
_entry.id   AF-A0A2M9GFD5-F1
#
_cell.length_a   1.000
_cell.length_b   1.000
_cell.length_c   1.000
_cell.angle_alpha   90.00
_cell.angle_beta   90.00
_cell.angle_gamma   90.00
#
_symmetry.space_group_name_H-M   'P 1'
#
loop_
_entity.id
_entity.type
_entity.pdbx_description
1 polymer ?
#
loop_
_entity_poly.entity_id
_entity_poly.type
_entity_poly.pdbx_seq_one_letter_code
_entity_poly.pdbx_strand_id
1 'polypeptide(L)'
;MIHEQPSEGDVHRGLALSQFIAYFQPHCALGSRAVIGAEVLARWQHPTRGLLLPEDFLAAIAAYYLLDEVTKQVFVQGTLLQANLCRLG
;
A
#
# COMPACT_ATOMS: atom_id res chain seq x y z
N MET A 1 -22.47 -1.47 -0.39
CA MET A 1 -22.33 -2.60 -1.32
C MET A 1 -21.27 -3.52 -0.74
N ILE A 2 -21.58 -4.79 -0.49
CA ILE A 2 -20.59 -5.74 0.03
C ILE A 2 -19.82 -6.24 -1.20
N HIS A 3 -18.62 -5.70 -1.44
CA HIS A 3 -17.75 -6.25 -2.47
C HIS A 3 -17.25 -7.62 -2.00
N GLU A 4 -17.30 -8.61 -2.90
CA GLU A 4 -16.73 -9.93 -2.65
C GLU A 4 -15.25 -9.79 -2.23
N GLN A 5 -14.90 -10.41 -1.10
CA GLN A 5 -13.55 -10.38 -0.58
C GLN A 5 -12.62 -11.20 -1.50
N PRO A 6 -11.39 -10.75 -1.78
CA PRO A 6 -10.42 -11.52 -2.54
C PRO A 6 -10.15 -12.87 -1.89
N SER A 7 -10.00 -13.92 -2.71
CA SER A 7 -9.61 -15.23 -2.18
C SER A 7 -8.16 -15.23 -1.71
N GLU A 8 -7.78 -16.18 -0.84
CA GLU A 8 -6.39 -16.38 -0.42
C GLU A 8 -5.44 -16.55 -1.62
N GLY A 9 -5.90 -17.30 -2.63
CA GLY A 9 -5.15 -17.47 -3.89
C GLY A 9 -4.98 -16.16 -4.68
N ASP A 10 -5.96 -15.26 -4.66
CA ASP A 10 -5.81 -13.93 -5.27
C ASP A 10 -4.76 -13.11 -4.52
N VAL A 11 -4.80 -13.10 -3.18
CA VAL A 11 -3.85 -12.35 -2.35
C VAL A 11 -2.43 -12.85 -2.58
N HIS A 12 -2.21 -14.16 -2.57
CA HIS A 12 -0.89 -14.74 -2.86
C HIS A 12 -0.39 -14.39 -4.26
N ARG A 13 -1.25 -14.44 -5.28
CA ARG A 13 -0.88 -14.00 -6.64
C ARG A 13 -0.53 -12.51 -6.65
N GLY A 14 -1.31 -11.68 -5.96
CA GLY A 14 -1.05 -10.24 -5.83
C GLY A 14 0.30 -9.95 -5.21
N LEU A 15 0.65 -10.64 -4.12
CA LEU A 15 1.95 -10.56 -3.46
C LEU A 15 3.08 -10.99 -4.41
N ALA A 16 2.95 -12.16 -5.04
CA ALA A 16 3.95 -12.71 -5.96
C ALA A 16 4.21 -11.81 -7.18
N LEU A 17 3.17 -11.14 -7.67
CA LEU A 17 3.23 -10.23 -8.81
C LEU A 17 3.47 -8.76 -8.42
N SER A 18 3.78 -8.48 -7.16
CA SER A 18 4.04 -7.12 -6.65
C SER A 18 2.93 -6.11 -6.94
N GLN A 19 1.68 -6.56 -6.78
CA GLN A 19 0.50 -5.76 -7.04
C GLN A 19 0.07 -4.91 -5.85
N PHE A 20 0.60 -5.15 -4.65
CA PHE A 20 0.42 -4.23 -3.52
C PHE A 20 1.43 -3.09 -3.62
N ILE A 21 0.93 -1.90 -3.87
CA ILE A 21 1.72 -0.70 -4.16
C ILE A 21 1.52 0.37 -3.08
N ALA A 22 2.56 1.16 -2.86
CA ALA A 22 2.53 2.30 -1.95
C ALA A 22 1.94 3.53 -2.65
N TYR A 23 0.86 4.09 -2.09
CA TYR A 23 0.46 5.47 -2.30
C TYR A 23 0.98 6.31 -1.14
N PHE A 24 1.17 7.62 -1.36
CA PHE A 24 1.77 8.52 -0.39
C PHE A 24 0.85 9.70 -0.12
N GLN A 25 0.48 9.90 1.13
CA GLN A 25 -0.28 11.07 1.57
C GLN A 25 0.67 12.04 2.29
N PRO A 26 0.97 13.22 1.71
CA PRO A 26 1.85 14.20 2.36
C PRO A 26 1.26 14.73 3.66
N HIS A 27 2.11 14.88 4.67
CA HIS A 27 1.83 15.64 5.88
C HIS A 27 2.55 16.98 5.81
N CYS A 28 1.81 18.08 6.04
CA CYS A 28 2.32 19.43 5.93
C CYS A 28 2.25 20.17 7.27
N ALA A 29 3.29 20.95 7.58
CA ALA A 29 3.25 21.86 8.71
C ALA A 29 2.23 22.97 8.46
N LEU A 30 1.30 23.21 9.41
CA LEU A 30 0.18 24.15 9.20
C LEU A 30 0.64 25.59 8.96
N GLY A 31 1.72 26.03 9.62
CA GLY A 31 2.24 27.39 9.49
C GLY A 31 3.00 27.62 8.18
N SER A 32 4.06 26.84 7.94
CA SER A 32 4.94 27.01 6.78
C SER A 32 4.41 26.37 5.49
N ARG A 33 3.41 25.50 5.58
CA ARG A 33 2.92 24.61 4.51
C ARG A 33 4.01 23.68 3.94
N ALA A 34 5.17 23.61 4.58
CA ALA A 34 6.23 22.71 4.18
C ALA A 34 5.79 21.25 4.38
N VAL A 35 6.12 20.38 3.42
CA VAL A 35 5.96 18.93 3.57
C VAL A 35 6.96 18.46 4.62
N ILE A 36 6.47 17.83 5.68
CA ILE A 36 7.28 17.33 6.81
C ILE A 36 7.37 15.81 6.84
N GLY A 37 6.63 15.12 5.97
CA GLY A 37 6.62 13.68 5.83
C GLY A 37 5.50 13.22 4.92
N ALA A 38 5.32 11.92 4.81
CA ALA A 38 4.18 11.31 4.15
C ALA A 38 3.80 9.99 4.81
N GLU A 39 2.52 9.66 4.82
CA GLU A 39 2.02 8.34 5.20
C GLU A 39 2.04 7.41 3.98
N VAL A 40 2.49 6.17 4.19
CA VAL A 40 2.40 5.09 3.19
C VAL A 40 1.04 4.42 3.31
N LEU A 41 0.26 4.48 2.24
CA LEU A 41 -1.05 3.88 2.14
C LEU A 41 -1.02 2.72 1.15
N ALA A 42 -1.33 1.51 1.62
CA ALA A 42 -1.39 0.35 0.73
C ALA A 42 -2.54 0.49 -0.29
N ARG A 43 -2.26 0.13 -1.53
CA ARG A 43 -3.25 -0.08 -2.60
C ARG A 43 -2.96 -1.40 -3.27
N TRP A 44 -3.97 -2.04 -3.83
CA TRP A 44 -3.77 -3.25 -4.63
C TRP A 44 -4.19 -2.98 -6.07
N GLN A 45 -3.22 -3.00 -6.99
CA GLN A 45 -3.42 -2.95 -8.43
C GLN A 45 -3.94 -4.31 -8.95
N HIS A 46 -5.21 -4.64 -8.65
CA HIS A 46 -5.81 -5.92 -9.02
C HIS A 46 -6.00 -6.00 -10.55
N PRO A 47 -5.65 -7.13 -11.20
CA PRO A 47 -5.61 -7.22 -12.67
C PRO A 47 -6.97 -6.99 -13.34
N THR A 48 -8.07 -7.38 -12.68
CA THR A 48 -9.43 -7.26 -13.24
C THR A 48 -10.33 -6.28 -12.49
N ARG A 49 -10.01 -5.96 -11.23
CA ARG A 49 -10.83 -5.06 -10.39
C ARG A 49 -10.30 -3.63 -10.37
N GLY A 50 -9.13 -3.41 -10.98
CA GLY A 50 -8.46 -2.13 -10.95
C GLY A 50 -7.83 -1.85 -9.59
N LEU A 51 -7.74 -0.56 -9.24
CA LEU A 51 -7.13 -0.12 -7.99
C LEU A 51 -8.09 -0.37 -6.82
N LEU A 52 -7.71 -1.26 -5.92
CA LEU A 52 -8.44 -1.55 -4.69
C LEU A 52 -7.87 -0.75 -3.52
N LEU A 53 -8.78 -0.28 -2.67
CA LEU A 53 -8.48 0.39 -1.41
C LEU A 53 -8.35 -0.62 -0.27
N PRO A 54 -7.74 -0.27 0.87
CA PRO A 54 -7.63 -1.19 2.01
C PRO A 54 -8.95 -1.83 2.43
N GLU A 55 -10.07 -1.12 2.39
CA GLU A 55 -11.39 -1.68 2.72
C GLU A 55 -11.82 -2.87 1.84
N ASP A 56 -11.28 -2.98 0.62
CA ASP A 56 -11.60 -4.06 -0.31
C ASP A 56 -10.85 -5.38 0.00
N PHE A 57 -9.73 -5.33 0.73
CA PHE A 57 -8.84 -6.49 0.90
C PHE A 57 -8.27 -6.68 2.31
N LEU A 58 -8.36 -5.69 3.19
CA LEU A 58 -7.73 -5.74 4.53
C LEU A 58 -8.29 -6.91 5.36
N ALA A 59 -9.60 -7.15 5.27
CA ALA A 59 -10.24 -8.27 5.96
C ALA A 59 -9.72 -9.62 5.45
N ALA A 60 -9.56 -9.78 4.13
CA ALA A 60 -9.01 -10.98 3.51
C ALA A 60 -7.56 -11.23 3.97
N ILE A 61 -6.67 -10.24 3.86
CA ILE A 61 -5.25 -10.43 4.23
C ILE A 61 -5.08 -10.69 5.73
N ALA A 62 -5.95 -10.12 6.58
CA ALA A 62 -5.97 -10.43 8.01
C ALA A 62 -6.43 -11.87 8.28
N ALA A 63 -7.48 -12.33 7.60
CA ALA A 63 -8.00 -13.69 7.75
C ALA A 63 -7.00 -14.77 7.29
N TYR A 64 -6.14 -14.45 6.33
CA TYR A 64 -5.12 -15.36 5.81
C TYR A 64 -3.75 -15.19 6.46
N TYR A 65 -3.63 -14.35 7.49
CA TYR A 65 -2.36 -14.06 8.18
C TYR A 65 -1.26 -13.49 7.26
N LEU A 66 -1.64 -12.70 6.25
CA LEU A 66 -0.75 -12.12 5.23
C LEU A 66 -0.48 -10.61 5.42
N LEU A 67 -0.84 -10.06 6.59
CA LEU A 67 -0.63 -8.64 6.90
C LEU A 67 0.85 -8.25 6.82
N ASP A 68 1.74 -9.10 7.32
CA ASP A 68 3.18 -8.81 7.35
C ASP A 68 3.79 -8.80 5.96
N GLU A 69 3.36 -9.70 5.08
CA GLU A 69 3.84 -9.83 3.70
C GLU A 69 3.47 -8.61 2.88
N VAL A 70 2.21 -8.19 2.97
CA VAL A 70 1.72 -6.96 2.31
C VAL A 70 2.46 -5.75 2.89
N THR A 71 2.61 -5.68 4.23
CA THR A 71 3.31 -4.59 4.90
C THR A 71 4.76 -4.49 4.44
N LYS A 72 5.51 -5.60 4.41
CA LYS A 72 6.90 -5.64 3.91
C LYS A 72 6.99 -5.13 2.48
N GLN A 73 6.08 -5.55 1.61
CA GLN A 73 6.08 -5.16 0.19
C GLN A 73 5.89 -3.65 -0.01
N VAL A 74 4.95 -3.02 0.72
CA VAL A 74 4.75 -1.56 0.62
C VAL A 74 5.80 -0.77 1.41
N PHE A 75 6.34 -1.33 2.50
CA PHE A 75 7.39 -0.71 3.30
C PHE A 75 8.69 -0.54 2.50
N VAL A 76 9.08 -1.54 1.72
CA VAL A 76 10.25 -1.44 0.81
C VAL A 76 10.06 -0.29 -0.18
N GLN A 77 8.86 -0.13 -0.75
CA GLN A 77 8.58 0.98 -1.67
C GLN A 77 8.69 2.35 -0.98
N GLY A 78 8.20 2.46 0.26
CA GLY A 78 8.34 3.67 1.06
C GLY A 78 9.78 4.03 1.39
N THR A 79 10.59 3.05 1.77
CA THR A 79 12.03 3.29 2.07
C THR A 79 12.83 3.66 0.81
N LEU A 80 12.47 3.12 -0.36
CA LEU A 80 13.05 3.52 -1.65
C LEU A 80 12.69 4.98 -1.99
N LEU A 81 11.44 5.39 -1.81
CA LEU A 81 11.06 6.80 -1.99
C LEU A 81 11.85 7.70 -1.05
N GLN A 82 11.91 7.35 0.24
CA GLN A 82 12.68 8.12 1.23
C GLN A 82 14.15 8.25 0.83
N ALA A 83 14.79 7.15 0.43
CA ALA A 83 16.19 7.16 0.00
C ALA A 83 16.40 8.05 -1.24
N ASN A 84 15.47 8.06 -2.19
CA ASN A 84 15.53 8.91 -3.37
C ASN A 84 15.38 10.39 -3.00
N LEU A 85 14.42 10.73 -2.14
CA LEU A 85 14.23 12.12 -1.66
C LEU A 85 15.46 12.65 -0.92
N CYS A 86 16.11 11.82 -0.08
CA CYS A 86 17.34 12.19 0.61
C CYS A 86 18.52 12.49 -0.34
N ARG A 87 18.50 12.00 -1.58
CA ARG A 87 19.55 12.27 -2.58
C ARG A 87 19.27 13.51 -3.44
N LEU A 88 18.03 14.00 -3.43
CA LEU A 88 17.61 15.15 -4.22
C LEU A 88 17.78 16.48 -3.46
N GLY A 89 18.01 16.43 -2.15
CA GLY A 89 18.44 17.57 -1.33
C GLY A 89 19.95 17.59 -1.16
#